data_AF-A0A7S3XQA0-F1
#
_entry.id   AF-A0A7S3XQA0-F1
#
_cell.length_a   1.000
_cell.length_b   1.000
_cell.length_c   1.000
_cell.angle_alpha   90.00
_cell.angle_beta   90.00
_cell.angle_gamma   90.00
#
_symmetry.space_group_name_H-M   'P 1'
#
loop_
_entity.id
_entity.type
_entity.pdbx_description
1 polymer ?
#
loop_
_entity_poly.entity_id
_entity_poly.type
_entity_poly.pdbx_seq_one_letter_code
_entity_poly.pdbx_strand_id
1 'polypeptide(L)'
;MFAFRILLLVALVAAVQAFVSSPKAAAGKAAVGVHSKGTCACPACTGSKSALFAQNGPDLNELLAQNEDWAASVEAADPNYFPELATGQAPRYLWIGCSDSRVPAELITKSDPGHFFVHRNIANQAITSDTSFLSVLEYAVDYLGVEDIIVCGHYECGGVKAASGSDLLGDLENWLIHIRDTLAVNKATLDMIDDADEKHRKA
;
A
#
# COMPACT_ATOMS: atom_id res chain seq x y z
N MET A 1 -17.05 -3.11 -12.90
CA MET A 1 -17.10 -3.93 -11.67
C MET A 1 -15.69 -3.90 -11.07
N PHE A 2 -15.49 -3.29 -9.90
CA PHE A 2 -14.20 -3.33 -9.20
C PHE A 2 -13.93 -4.78 -8.77
N ALA A 3 -13.09 -5.50 -9.50
CA ALA A 3 -12.74 -6.87 -9.18
C ALA A 3 -11.41 -6.85 -8.41
N PHE A 4 -11.42 -6.95 -7.09
CA PHE A 4 -10.18 -7.23 -6.37
C PHE A 4 -9.74 -8.65 -6.71
N ARG A 5 -8.77 -8.79 -7.60
CA ARG A 5 -8.01 -10.04 -7.74
C ARG A 5 -6.68 -9.81 -7.06
N ILE A 6 -6.46 -10.52 -5.96
CA ILE A 6 -5.12 -10.67 -5.39
C ILE A 6 -4.30 -11.36 -6.47
N LEU A 7 -3.47 -10.59 -7.19
CA LEU A 7 -2.47 -11.16 -8.06
C LEU A 7 -1.35 -11.64 -7.13
N LEU A 8 -1.51 -12.84 -6.58
CA LEU A 8 -0.63 -13.39 -5.56
C LEU A 8 0.71 -13.74 -6.20
N LEU A 9 1.66 -12.79 -6.19
CA LEU A 9 3.07 -13.14 -6.39
C LEU A 9 3.61 -13.63 -5.04
N VAL A 10 3.47 -14.92 -4.75
CA VAL A 10 4.11 -15.53 -3.57
C VAL A 10 5.60 -15.59 -3.87
N ALA A 11 6.36 -14.67 -3.26
CA ALA A 11 7.81 -14.82 -3.22
C ALA A 11 8.14 -15.76 -2.06
N LEU A 12 8.78 -16.90 -2.36
CA LEU A 12 9.25 -17.83 -1.33
C LEU A 12 10.29 -17.09 -0.46
N VAL A 13 10.06 -17.03 0.85
CA VAL A 13 10.90 -16.27 1.81
C VAL A 13 12.38 -16.62 1.70
N ALA A 14 12.71 -17.89 1.40
CA ALA A 14 14.08 -18.33 1.19
C ALA A 14 14.81 -17.62 0.03
N ALA A 15 14.10 -17.20 -1.02
CA ALA A 15 14.70 -16.44 -2.13
C ALA A 15 14.99 -14.99 -1.73
N VAL A 16 14.24 -14.45 -0.77
CA VAL A 16 14.37 -13.08 -0.30
C VAL A 16 15.44 -12.93 0.78
N GLN A 17 15.60 -13.93 1.66
CA GLN A 17 16.68 -13.95 2.66
C GLN A 17 18.08 -13.89 2.03
N ALA A 18 18.26 -14.54 0.88
CA ALA A 18 19.51 -14.46 0.11
C ALA A 18 19.79 -13.04 -0.42
N PHE A 19 18.75 -12.23 -0.65
CA PHE A 19 18.86 -10.85 -1.10
C PHE A 19 19.11 -9.86 0.05
N VAL A 20 18.44 -10.03 1.20
CA VAL A 20 18.57 -9.16 2.38
C VAL A 20 19.96 -9.27 3.03
N SER A 21 20.60 -10.44 2.95
CA SER A 21 21.91 -10.73 3.58
C SER A 21 23.13 -9.95 3.02
N SER A 22 22.94 -8.99 2.11
CA SER A 22 24.03 -8.14 1.59
C SER A 22 24.29 -6.93 2.49
N PRO A 23 25.55 -6.61 2.82
CA PRO A 23 25.86 -5.57 3.80
C PRO A 23 25.48 -4.17 3.29
N LYS A 24 24.66 -3.43 4.05
CA LYS A 24 24.37 -2.01 3.79
C LYS A 24 24.70 -1.12 4.98
N ALA A 25 25.32 0.00 4.64
CA ALA A 25 25.80 1.06 5.52
C ALA A 25 24.67 1.93 6.09
N ALA A 26 24.94 2.50 7.27
CA ALA A 26 24.02 3.32 8.05
C ALA A 26 23.77 4.72 7.43
N ALA A 27 22.53 5.22 7.58
CA ALA A 27 22.17 6.61 7.33
C ALA A 27 21.25 7.16 8.43
N GLY A 28 21.45 8.45 8.71
CA GLY A 28 21.00 9.16 9.91
C GLY A 28 19.56 9.67 9.89
N LYS A 29 19.16 10.18 11.06
CA LYS A 29 17.81 10.66 11.40
C LYS A 29 17.43 11.94 10.66
N ALA A 30 16.18 12.03 10.23
CA ALA A 30 15.50 13.29 9.91
C ALA A 30 14.15 13.35 10.63
N ALA A 31 13.85 14.51 11.23
CA ALA A 31 12.60 14.79 11.93
C ALA A 31 11.51 15.24 10.94
N VAL A 32 10.27 14.81 11.15
CA VAL A 32 9.09 15.21 10.37
C VAL A 32 8.35 16.32 11.12
N GLY A 33 8.20 17.48 10.47
CA GLY A 33 7.29 18.54 10.87
C GLY A 33 5.98 18.46 10.07
N VAL A 34 4.84 18.46 10.76
CA VAL A 34 3.52 18.43 10.13
C VAL A 34 3.13 19.86 9.71
N HIS A 35 3.14 20.15 8.41
CA HIS A 35 2.45 21.31 7.86
C HIS A 35 1.07 20.89 7.37
N SER A 36 0.03 21.33 8.09
CA SER A 36 -1.36 21.22 7.65
C SER A 36 -1.73 22.40 6.75
N LYS A 37 -2.53 22.08 5.72
CA LYS A 37 -3.27 22.96 4.80
C LYS A 37 -2.50 23.47 3.57
N GLY A 38 -2.49 22.65 2.52
CA GLY A 38 -2.30 23.13 1.15
C GLY A 38 -3.64 23.16 0.41
N THR A 39 -4.20 24.35 0.18
CA THR A 39 -5.19 24.56 -0.87
C THR A 39 -4.45 24.57 -2.20
N CYS A 40 -4.62 23.53 -3.02
CA CYS A 40 -4.07 23.47 -4.37
C CYS A 40 -4.76 24.53 -5.25
N ALA A 41 -3.99 25.51 -5.74
CA ALA A 41 -4.43 26.58 -6.64
C ALA A 41 -4.17 26.23 -8.12
N CYS A 42 -4.49 25.01 -8.56
CA CYS A 42 -4.36 24.59 -9.96
C CYS A 42 -5.69 24.78 -10.72
N PRO A 43 -5.69 25.44 -11.90
CA PRO A 43 -6.90 25.63 -12.73
C PRO A 43 -7.50 24.33 -13.29
N ALA A 44 -6.79 23.20 -13.24
CA ALA A 44 -7.28 21.90 -13.72
C ALA A 44 -8.20 21.19 -12.71
N CYS A 45 -8.25 21.65 -11.46
CA CYS A 45 -9.05 21.04 -10.40
C CYS A 45 -10.51 21.53 -10.37
N THR A 46 -10.86 22.55 -11.15
CA THR A 46 -12.22 23.08 -11.22
C THR A 46 -13.04 22.27 -12.22
N GLY A 47 -13.58 21.13 -11.81
CA GLY A 47 -14.67 20.50 -12.57
C GLY A 47 -14.68 18.99 -12.72
N SER A 48 -14.01 18.18 -11.89
CA SER A 48 -14.31 16.74 -11.87
C SER A 48 -15.40 16.43 -10.84
N LYS A 49 -16.47 15.76 -11.28
CA LYS A 49 -17.53 15.18 -10.42
C LYS A 49 -17.00 14.00 -9.57
N SER A 50 -15.82 14.12 -8.96
CA SER A 50 -15.24 13.16 -8.01
C SER A 50 -15.43 13.59 -6.55
N ALA A 51 -15.97 14.78 -6.31
CA ALA A 51 -16.17 15.37 -4.98
C ALA A 51 -17.23 14.69 -4.09
N LEU A 52 -17.95 13.66 -4.57
CA LEU A 52 -19.06 13.06 -3.82
C LEU A 52 -18.61 12.08 -2.72
N PHE A 53 -17.42 11.48 -2.81
CA PHE A 53 -16.93 10.52 -1.81
C PHE A 53 -15.96 11.10 -0.79
N ALA A 54 -15.28 12.21 -1.10
CA ALA A 54 -14.19 12.73 -0.27
C ALA A 54 -14.61 13.84 0.73
N GLN A 55 -15.84 14.37 0.63
CA GLN A 55 -16.25 15.57 1.39
C GLN A 55 -17.27 15.28 2.51
N ASN A 56 -17.68 14.02 2.74
CA ASN A 56 -18.69 13.64 3.73
C ASN A 56 -18.21 12.51 4.68
N GLY A 57 -16.91 12.39 4.89
CA GLY A 57 -16.37 11.44 5.88
C GLY A 57 -16.55 11.96 7.30
N PRO A 58 -16.51 11.07 8.31
CA PRO A 58 -16.57 11.51 9.69
C PRO A 58 -15.41 12.47 9.99
N ASP A 59 -15.68 13.50 10.80
CA ASP A 59 -14.63 14.40 11.24
C ASP A 59 -13.67 13.71 12.23
N LEU A 60 -12.59 14.40 12.61
CA LEU A 60 -11.59 13.82 13.51
C LEU A 60 -12.17 13.43 14.88
N ASN A 61 -13.10 14.21 15.42
CA ASN A 61 -13.71 13.91 16.72
C ASN A 61 -14.65 12.71 16.59
N GLU A 62 -15.40 12.62 15.50
CA GLU A 62 -16.23 11.46 15.18
C GLU A 62 -15.39 10.20 15.02
N LEU A 63 -14.22 10.27 14.37
CA LEU A 63 -13.28 9.14 14.27
C LEU A 63 -12.74 8.69 15.63
N LEU A 64 -12.42 9.64 16.53
CA LEU A 64 -11.96 9.30 17.87
C LEU A 64 -13.08 8.65 18.70
N ALA A 65 -14.31 9.19 18.63
CA ALA A 65 -15.47 8.60 19.29
C ALA A 65 -15.78 7.20 18.75
N GLN A 66 -15.73 7.02 17.43
CA GLN A 66 -15.91 5.71 16.80
C GLN A 66 -14.84 4.70 17.23
N ASN A 67 -13.60 5.15 17.42
CA ASN A 67 -12.53 4.29 17.94
C ASN A 67 -12.79 3.89 19.40
N GLU A 68 -13.24 4.81 20.24
CA GLU A 68 -13.62 4.51 21.64
C GLU A 68 -14.79 3.51 21.68
N ASP A 69 -15.84 3.73 20.89
CA ASP A 69 -16.99 2.85 20.79
C ASP A 69 -16.58 1.46 20.26
N TRP A 70 -15.72 1.41 19.24
CA TRP A 70 -15.18 0.16 18.71
C TRP A 70 -14.39 -0.60 19.80
N ALA A 71 -13.46 0.07 20.49
CA ALA A 71 -12.65 -0.56 21.52
C ALA A 71 -13.52 -1.12 22.65
N ALA A 72 -14.49 -0.34 23.14
CA ALA A 72 -15.43 -0.79 24.16
C ALA A 72 -16.28 -1.99 23.70
N SER A 73 -16.71 -2.00 22.44
CA SER A 73 -17.49 -3.11 21.87
C SER A 73 -16.68 -4.40 21.76
N VAL A 74 -15.39 -4.29 21.40
CA VAL A 74 -14.47 -5.43 21.28
C VAL A 74 -14.14 -6.00 22.66
N GLU A 75 -13.83 -5.15 23.64
CA GLU A 75 -13.55 -5.59 25.02
C GLU A 75 -14.78 -6.21 25.69
N ALA A 76 -15.99 -5.70 25.39
CA ALA A 76 -17.23 -6.29 25.89
C ALA A 76 -17.51 -7.67 25.27
N ALA A 77 -17.13 -7.88 24.01
CA ALA A 77 -17.28 -9.16 23.32
C ALA A 77 -16.21 -10.19 23.76
N ASP A 78 -14.98 -9.72 23.96
CA ASP A 78 -13.84 -10.51 24.41
C ASP A 78 -12.90 -9.67 25.30
N PRO A 79 -13.01 -9.80 26.64
CA PRO A 79 -12.16 -9.08 27.58
C PRO A 79 -10.66 -9.41 27.48
N ASN A 80 -10.30 -10.54 26.85
CA ASN A 80 -8.91 -10.92 26.69
C ASN A 80 -8.30 -10.42 25.36
N TYR A 81 -9.11 -9.85 24.46
CA TYR A 81 -8.67 -9.44 23.13
C TYR A 81 -7.46 -8.50 23.16
N PHE A 82 -7.54 -7.38 23.89
CA PHE A 82 -6.43 -6.43 23.97
C PHE A 82 -5.23 -6.95 24.79
N PRO A 83 -5.43 -7.61 25.96
CA PRO A 83 -4.34 -8.26 26.67
C PRO A 83 -3.56 -9.26 25.82
N GLU A 84 -4.25 -10.10 25.03
CA GLU A 84 -3.60 -11.08 24.15
C GLU A 84 -2.87 -10.37 23.01
N LEU A 85 -3.50 -9.41 22.34
CA LEU A 85 -2.88 -8.64 21.27
C LEU A 85 -1.64 -7.85 21.73
N ALA A 86 -1.64 -7.39 22.99
CA ALA A 86 -0.51 -6.68 23.58
C ALA A 86 0.70 -7.58 23.92
N THR A 87 0.51 -8.91 23.98
CA THR A 87 1.62 -9.83 24.32
C THR A 87 2.67 -9.93 23.22
N GLY A 88 2.29 -9.64 21.97
CA GLY A 88 3.20 -9.63 20.83
C GLY A 88 2.46 -9.81 19.50
N GLN A 89 3.22 -9.69 18.41
CA GLN A 89 2.75 -9.99 17.07
C GLN A 89 3.57 -11.15 16.48
N ALA A 90 2.89 -12.07 15.80
CA ALA A 90 3.50 -13.15 15.04
C ALA A 90 2.74 -13.33 13.71
N PRO A 91 2.76 -12.31 12.83
CA PRO A 91 2.04 -12.39 11.57
C PRO A 91 2.67 -13.46 10.68
N ARG A 92 1.80 -14.21 9.98
CA ARG A 92 2.24 -15.24 9.03
C ARG A 92 2.59 -14.65 7.67
N TYR A 93 2.03 -13.49 7.34
CA TYR A 93 2.11 -12.90 6.00
C TYR A 93 2.67 -11.49 6.04
N LEU A 94 3.58 -11.16 5.11
CA LEU A 94 3.90 -9.77 4.75
C LEU A 94 3.04 -9.34 3.57
N TRP A 95 2.25 -8.28 3.73
CA TRP A 95 1.43 -7.70 2.68
C TRP A 95 2.03 -6.40 2.16
N ILE A 96 2.40 -6.36 0.89
CA ILE A 96 2.86 -5.18 0.16
C ILE A 96 1.72 -4.71 -0.75
N GLY A 97 1.05 -3.64 -0.36
CA GLY A 97 -0.16 -3.14 -1.03
C GLY A 97 -0.07 -1.68 -1.47
N CYS A 98 -1.09 -1.24 -2.20
CA CYS A 98 -1.20 0.16 -2.61
C CYS A 98 -1.76 1.03 -1.48
N SER A 99 -1.34 2.29 -1.40
CA SER A 99 -1.94 3.32 -0.51
C SER A 99 -3.39 3.66 -0.86
N ASP A 100 -3.94 3.11 -1.95
CA ASP A 100 -5.33 3.27 -2.36
C ASP A 100 -6.31 2.90 -1.24
N SER A 101 -7.19 3.84 -0.88
CA SER A 101 -8.10 3.71 0.27
C SER A 101 -9.12 2.57 0.14
N ARG A 102 -9.29 2.00 -1.06
CA ARG A 102 -10.24 0.92 -1.32
C ARG A 102 -9.68 -0.45 -0.96
N VAL A 103 -8.39 -0.54 -0.59
CA VAL A 103 -7.67 -1.82 -0.48
C VAL A 103 -7.05 -2.10 0.91
N PRO A 104 -7.83 -2.11 2.01
CA PRO A 104 -7.35 -2.62 3.28
C PRO A 104 -7.26 -4.16 3.26
N ALA A 105 -6.10 -4.70 3.64
CA ALA A 105 -5.78 -6.14 3.52
C ALA A 105 -6.70 -7.00 4.39
N GLU A 106 -6.86 -6.61 5.65
CA GLU A 106 -7.66 -7.28 6.67
C GLU A 106 -9.13 -7.37 6.23
N LEU A 107 -9.68 -6.25 5.72
CA LEU A 107 -11.08 -6.19 5.27
C LEU A 107 -11.33 -7.08 4.05
N ILE A 108 -10.44 -7.04 3.05
CA ILE A 108 -10.63 -7.79 1.79
C ILE A 108 -10.49 -9.29 2.02
N THR A 109 -9.59 -9.69 2.92
CA THR A 109 -9.33 -11.10 3.23
C THR A 109 -10.18 -11.64 4.37
N LYS A 110 -10.91 -10.77 5.09
CA LYS A 110 -11.66 -11.11 6.31
C LYS A 110 -10.76 -11.74 7.38
N SER A 111 -9.57 -11.18 7.54
CA SER A 111 -8.61 -11.65 8.54
C SER A 111 -8.64 -10.76 9.77
N ASP A 112 -8.39 -11.36 10.92
CA ASP A 112 -8.29 -10.63 12.18
C ASP A 112 -6.98 -9.83 12.26
N PRO A 113 -6.92 -8.78 13.10
CA PRO A 113 -5.69 -8.08 13.39
C PRO A 113 -4.57 -9.02 13.87
N GLY A 114 -3.34 -8.76 13.43
CA GLY A 114 -2.17 -9.58 13.79
C GLY A 114 -1.83 -10.70 12.79
N HIS A 115 -2.69 -11.00 11.81
CA HIS A 115 -2.38 -11.98 10.76
C HIS A 115 -1.45 -11.46 9.67
N PHE A 116 -1.47 -10.16 9.40
CA PHE A 116 -0.64 -9.50 8.39
C PHE A 116 0.33 -8.51 9.02
N PHE A 117 1.56 -8.49 8.52
CA PHE A 117 2.46 -7.35 8.61
C PHE A 117 2.32 -6.53 7.33
N VAL A 118 1.98 -5.26 7.41
CA VAL A 118 1.49 -4.50 6.24
C VAL A 118 2.45 -3.37 5.87
N HIS A 119 2.88 -3.35 4.60
CA HIS A 119 3.54 -2.23 3.94
C HIS A 119 2.63 -1.66 2.85
N ARG A 120 2.46 -0.34 2.81
CA ARG A 120 1.66 0.32 1.79
C ARG A 120 2.36 1.55 1.23
N ASN A 121 2.47 1.60 -0.10
CA ASN A 121 3.00 2.74 -0.83
C ASN A 121 2.21 2.97 -2.13
N ILE A 122 2.49 4.05 -2.87
CA ILE A 122 1.77 4.34 -4.10
C ILE A 122 2.09 3.27 -5.13
N ALA A 123 1.07 2.54 -5.58
CA ALA A 123 1.16 1.45 -6.56
C ALA A 123 2.07 0.28 -6.15
N ASN A 124 2.09 -0.08 -4.86
CA ASN A 124 2.61 -1.34 -4.31
C ASN A 124 4.01 -1.72 -4.82
N GLN A 125 4.91 -0.74 -4.89
CA GLN A 125 6.24 -0.91 -5.45
C GLN A 125 7.20 -1.57 -4.45
N ALA A 126 8.08 -2.43 -4.95
CA ALA A 126 9.13 -3.09 -4.20
C ALA A 126 10.50 -2.69 -4.78
N ILE A 127 10.97 -1.50 -4.44
CA ILE A 127 12.17 -0.89 -5.03
C ILE A 127 13.40 -1.27 -4.19
N THR A 128 14.45 -1.79 -4.82
CA THR A 128 15.66 -2.30 -4.14
C THR A 128 16.54 -1.22 -3.50
N SER A 129 16.27 0.05 -3.79
CA SER A 129 16.89 1.22 -3.16
C SER A 129 15.98 1.93 -2.16
N ASP A 130 14.72 1.52 -2.02
CA ASP A 130 13.80 2.09 -1.04
C ASP A 130 14.05 1.50 0.35
N THR A 131 14.57 2.32 1.26
CA THR A 131 14.86 1.91 2.64
C THR A 131 13.59 1.64 3.44
N SER A 132 12.44 2.24 3.08
CA SER A 132 11.16 1.96 3.74
C SER A 132 10.71 0.53 3.45
N PHE A 133 10.67 0.14 2.17
CA PHE A 133 10.38 -1.24 1.79
C PHE A 133 11.39 -2.24 2.38
N LEU A 134 12.69 -1.97 2.25
CA LEU A 134 13.72 -2.90 2.72
C LEU A 134 13.70 -3.11 4.23
N SER A 135 13.50 -2.06 5.02
CA SER A 135 13.44 -2.18 6.48
C SER A 135 12.21 -2.98 6.94
N VAL A 136 11.06 -2.80 6.29
CA VAL A 136 9.86 -3.60 6.56
C VAL A 136 10.07 -5.05 6.16
N LEU A 137 10.70 -5.29 5.02
CA LEU A 137 11.01 -6.62 4.54
C LEU A 137 11.97 -7.37 5.48
N GLU A 138 13.07 -6.74 5.87
CA GLU A 138 14.04 -7.29 6.82
C GLU A 138 13.38 -7.62 8.15
N TYR A 139 12.57 -6.69 8.71
CA TYR A 139 11.86 -6.93 9.95
C TYR A 139 10.87 -8.11 9.85
N ALA A 140 10.10 -8.18 8.76
CA ALA A 140 9.14 -9.26 8.55
C ALA A 140 9.82 -10.62 8.49
N VAL A 141 10.94 -10.71 7.77
CA VAL A 141 11.61 -11.97 7.49
C VAL A 141 12.49 -12.41 8.65
N ASP A 142 13.38 -11.53 9.13
CA ASP A 142 14.42 -11.92 10.09
C ASP A 142 13.97 -11.81 11.55
N TYR A 143 12.99 -10.95 11.85
CA TYR A 143 12.52 -10.72 13.22
C TYR A 143 11.15 -11.32 13.50
N LEU A 144 10.22 -11.27 12.54
CA LEU A 144 8.87 -11.83 12.72
C LEU A 144 8.73 -13.25 12.16
N GLY A 145 9.61 -13.67 11.25
CA GLY A 145 9.58 -15.01 10.66
C GLY A 145 8.33 -15.27 9.81
N VAL A 146 7.87 -14.27 9.05
CA VAL A 146 6.73 -14.44 8.13
C VAL A 146 6.99 -15.62 7.18
N GLU A 147 5.96 -16.40 6.89
CA GLU A 147 6.05 -17.58 6.01
C GLU A 147 5.95 -17.18 4.53
N ASP A 148 5.13 -16.17 4.24
CA ASP A 148 4.70 -15.83 2.88
C ASP A 148 4.71 -14.31 2.69
N ILE A 149 5.22 -13.85 1.54
CA ILE A 149 5.19 -12.44 1.13
C ILE A 149 4.22 -12.27 -0.03
N ILE A 150 3.31 -11.32 0.10
CA ILE A 150 2.24 -11.03 -0.86
C ILE A 150 2.44 -9.63 -1.42
N VAL A 151 2.65 -9.51 -2.74
CA VAL A 151 2.55 -8.24 -3.45
C VAL A 151 1.17 -8.14 -4.07
N CYS A 152 0.32 -7.24 -3.56
CA CYS A 152 -1.05 -7.09 -4.03
C CYS A 152 -1.24 -5.82 -4.87
N GLY A 153 -1.35 -6.01 -6.19
CA GLY A 153 -1.89 -5.00 -7.09
C GLY A 153 -3.41 -4.87 -6.98
N HIS A 154 -3.97 -3.83 -7.61
CA HIS A 154 -5.41 -3.67 -7.76
C HIS A 154 -5.76 -2.99 -9.08
N TYR A 155 -6.91 -3.32 -9.65
CA TYR A 155 -7.39 -2.67 -10.88
C TYR A 155 -7.70 -1.19 -10.64
N GLU A 156 -7.63 -0.42 -11.73
CA GLU A 156 -7.84 1.03 -11.72
C GLU A 156 -6.96 1.73 -10.69
N CYS A 157 -5.68 1.33 -10.63
CA CYS A 157 -4.70 1.93 -9.75
C CYS A 157 -4.35 3.34 -10.23
N GLY A 158 -4.66 4.35 -9.41
CA GLY A 158 -4.37 5.74 -9.72
C GLY A 158 -2.89 6.00 -9.99
N GLY A 159 -1.99 5.31 -9.28
CA GLY A 159 -0.53 5.42 -9.49
C GLY A 159 -0.09 4.86 -10.85
N VAL A 160 -0.57 3.67 -11.23
CA VAL A 160 -0.28 3.06 -12.55
C VAL A 160 -0.85 3.91 -13.68
N LYS A 161 -2.08 4.43 -13.50
CA LYS A 161 -2.72 5.33 -14.46
C LYS A 161 -1.91 6.61 -14.65
N ALA A 162 -1.45 7.19 -13.54
CA ALA A 162 -0.62 8.39 -13.56
C ALA A 162 0.72 8.14 -14.26
N ALA A 163 1.36 6.99 -14.01
CA ALA A 163 2.61 6.59 -14.66
C ALA A 163 2.46 6.43 -16.18
N SER A 164 1.29 6.02 -16.67
CA SER A 164 1.00 5.87 -18.11
C SER A 164 0.89 7.21 -18.86
N GLY A 165 0.75 8.33 -18.15
CA GLY A 165 0.69 9.68 -18.71
C GLY A 165 2.03 10.42 -18.68
N SER A 166 2.08 11.56 -19.37
CA SER A 166 3.28 12.41 -19.52
C SER A 166 3.37 13.59 -18.56
N ASP A 167 2.32 13.86 -17.78
CA ASP A 167 2.12 15.19 -17.16
C ASP A 167 2.51 15.25 -15.67
N LEU A 168 3.34 14.31 -15.22
CA LEU A 168 3.79 14.25 -13.83
C LEU A 168 5.08 15.03 -13.63
N LEU A 169 5.15 15.74 -12.50
CA LEU A 169 6.32 16.52 -12.06
C LEU A 169 6.53 16.30 -10.54
N GLY A 170 7.77 16.50 -10.07
CA GLY A 170 8.12 16.46 -8.65
C GLY A 170 8.39 15.06 -8.11
N ASP A 171 8.22 14.85 -6.81
CA ASP A 171 8.62 13.58 -6.16
C ASP A 171 7.79 12.37 -6.62
N LEU A 172 6.53 12.61 -6.99
CA LEU A 172 5.65 11.56 -7.51
C LEU A 172 6.15 11.02 -8.87
N GLU A 173 6.71 11.90 -9.70
CA GLU A 173 7.35 11.52 -10.97
C GLU A 173 8.55 10.60 -10.72
N ASN A 174 9.42 10.98 -9.79
CA ASN A 174 10.58 10.16 -9.40
C ASN A 174 10.15 8.80 -8.83
N TRP A 175 9.05 8.74 -8.08
CA TRP A 175 8.52 7.48 -7.57
C TRP A 175 7.96 6.60 -8.68
N LEU A 176 7.22 7.16 -9.64
CA LEU A 176 6.52 6.42 -10.67
C LEU A 176 7.39 6.05 -11.89
N ILE A 177 8.63 6.54 -11.95
CA ILE A 177 9.58 6.17 -13.02
C ILE A 177 9.78 4.65 -13.13
N HIS A 178 9.83 3.95 -11.99
CA HIS A 178 9.98 2.50 -11.95
C HIS A 178 8.79 1.74 -12.58
N ILE A 179 7.58 2.30 -12.46
CA ILE A 179 6.40 1.76 -13.14
C ILE A 179 6.50 2.03 -14.63
N ARG A 180 6.95 3.22 -15.05
CA ARG A 180 7.16 3.51 -16.48
C ARG A 180 8.17 2.59 -17.12
N ASP A 181 9.26 2.27 -16.44
CA ASP A 181 10.24 1.30 -16.92
C ASP A 181 9.57 -0.07 -17.13
N THR A 182 8.74 -0.49 -16.19
CA THR A 182 7.97 -1.74 -16.31
C THR A 182 6.98 -1.71 -17.48
N LEU A 183 6.26 -0.60 -17.67
CA LEU A 183 5.35 -0.41 -18.80
C LEU A 183 6.10 -0.40 -20.14
N ALA A 184 7.28 0.23 -20.20
CA ALA A 184 8.12 0.30 -21.38
C ALA A 184 8.64 -1.09 -21.78
N VAL A 185 9.11 -1.89 -20.81
CA VAL A 185 9.55 -3.28 -21.03
C VAL A 185 8.40 -4.15 -21.55
N ASN A 186 7.18 -3.95 -21.04
CA ASN A 186 6.00 -4.73 -21.42
C ASN A 186 5.20 -4.10 -22.57
N LYS A 187 5.71 -3.05 -23.20
CA LYS A 187 4.98 -2.27 -24.22
C LYS A 187 4.45 -3.14 -25.35
N ALA A 188 5.26 -4.08 -25.86
CA ALA A 188 4.84 -4.97 -26.94
C ALA A 188 3.62 -5.82 -26.55
N THR A 189 3.59 -6.35 -25.32
CA THR A 189 2.46 -7.13 -24.79
C THR A 189 1.23 -6.25 -24.59
N LEU A 190 1.42 -5.04 -24.04
CA LEU A 190 0.33 -4.09 -23.79
C LEU A 190 -0.27 -3.54 -25.09
N ASP A 191 0.54 -3.33 -26.13
CA ASP A 191 0.08 -2.82 -27.43
C ASP A 191 -0.78 -3.83 -28.20
N MET A 192 -0.75 -5.12 -27.84
CA MET A 192 -1.66 -6.15 -28.39
C MET A 192 -3.09 -6.05 -27.83
N ILE A 193 -3.32 -5.20 -26.83
CA ILE A 193 -4.64 -4.99 -26.24
C ILE A 193 -5.23 -3.72 -26.84
N ASP A 194 -6.24 -3.86 -27.69
CA ASP A 194 -6.88 -2.73 -28.37
C ASP A 194 -7.73 -1.88 -27.41
N ASP A 195 -8.42 -2.53 -26.46
CA ASP A 195 -9.26 -1.85 -25.49
C ASP A 195 -8.42 -1.13 -24.43
N ALA A 196 -8.55 0.19 -24.36
CA ALA A 196 -7.74 1.02 -23.45
C ALA A 196 -7.98 0.68 -21.97
N ASP A 197 -9.22 0.33 -21.60
CA ASP A 197 -9.57 -0.03 -20.23
C ASP A 197 -9.03 -1.42 -19.86
N GLU A 198 -9.09 -2.39 -20.77
CA GLU A 198 -8.45 -3.70 -20.61
C GLU A 198 -6.92 -3.58 -20.56
N LYS A 199 -6.33 -2.71 -21.39
CA LYS A 199 -4.89 -2.43 -21.34
C LYS A 199 -4.50 -1.88 -19.98
N HIS A 200 -5.25 -0.90 -19.46
CA HIS A 200 -4.98 -0.34 -18.13
C HIS A 200 -5.14 -1.37 -17.01
N ARG A 201 -6.14 -2.26 -17.08
CA ARG A 201 -6.34 -3.32 -16.07
C ARG A 201 -5.26 -4.39 -16.07
N LYS A 202 -4.53 -4.55 -17.18
CA LYS A 202 -3.45 -5.53 -17.35
C LYS A 202 -2.04 -4.92 -17.24
N ALA A 203 -1.95 -3.60 -17.14
CA ALA A 203 -0.73 -2.83 -16.89
C ALA A 203 -0.33 -2.92 -15.42
#